data_AF-A0A3D2X7M4-F1
#
_entry.id   AF-A0A3D2X7M4-F1
#
_cell.length_a   1.000
_cell.length_b   1.000
_cell.length_c   1.000
_cell.angle_alpha   90.00
_cell.angle_beta   90.00
_cell.angle_gamma   90.00
#
_symmetry.space_group_name_H-M   'P 1'
#
loop_
_entity.id
_entity.type
_entity.pdbx_description
1 polymer ?
#
loop_
_entity_poly.entity_id
_entity_poly.type
_entity_poly.pdbx_seq_one_letter_code
_entity_poly.pdbx_strand_id
1 'polypeptide(L)'
;MHYNGYYRFNESRYDYNEPVFYDVRTTANNNNNNTTINEDIYSYPENFTNAIVLIEEAIAGEEEDRLFYTYLINNAPSEEDRQIITGIRDNEIRHHSLFLKLYSELTGKTPPQLPGERFVPPSSYCEGLQRSIIGEESAVAKYSQILFAMQ
;
A
#
# COMPACT_ATOMS: atom_id res chain seq x y z
N MET A 1 0.60 -33.03 -23.15
CA MET A 1 0.94 -31.67 -23.61
C MET A 1 1.29 -30.87 -22.37
N HIS A 2 2.58 -30.63 -22.14
CA HIS A 2 3.07 -29.86 -20.99
C HIS A 2 3.18 -28.40 -21.39
N TYR A 3 2.30 -27.56 -20.83
CA TYR A 3 2.49 -26.12 -20.86
C TYR A 3 3.26 -25.72 -19.59
N ASN A 4 4.54 -25.43 -19.80
CA ASN A 4 5.44 -24.85 -18.83
C ASN A 4 5.42 -23.34 -19.08
N GLY A 5 4.63 -22.62 -18.30
CA GLY A 5 4.46 -21.17 -18.41
C GLY A 5 4.61 -20.51 -17.05
N TYR A 6 5.75 -20.72 -16.40
CA TYR A 6 6.13 -19.85 -15.28
C TYR A 6 6.30 -18.44 -15.86
N TYR A 7 5.35 -17.55 -15.58
CA TYR A 7 5.63 -16.12 -15.62
C TYR A 7 6.66 -15.83 -14.54
N ARG A 8 7.94 -16.01 -14.87
CA ARG A 8 9.02 -15.30 -14.21
C ARG A 8 8.75 -13.82 -14.50
N PHE A 9 8.19 -13.12 -13.52
CA PHE A 9 8.26 -11.67 -13.48
C PHE A 9 9.75 -11.32 -13.54
N ASN A 10 10.18 -10.80 -14.70
CA ASN A 10 11.53 -10.26 -14.85
C ASN A 10 11.55 -8.92 -14.08
N GLU A 11 12.04 -8.92 -12.84
CA GLU A 11 12.40 -7.70 -12.10
C GLU A 11 13.41 -6.82 -12.87
N SER A 12 14.15 -7.41 -13.82
CA SER A 12 15.27 -6.80 -14.53
C SER A 12 14.91 -5.86 -15.69
N ARG A 13 13.65 -5.42 -15.81
CA ARG A 13 13.21 -4.49 -16.88
C ARG A 13 12.55 -3.19 -16.42
N TYR A 14 12.39 -3.00 -15.12
CA TYR A 14 12.15 -1.67 -14.58
C TYR A 14 13.51 -1.09 -14.22
N ASP A 15 14.02 -0.25 -15.12
CA ASP A 15 14.98 0.78 -14.74
C ASP A 15 14.25 1.67 -13.73
N TYR A 16 14.46 1.41 -12.44
CA TYR A 16 14.15 2.36 -11.38
C TYR A 16 15.05 3.58 -11.61
N ASN A 17 14.72 4.37 -12.62
CA ASN A 17 14.98 5.79 -12.52
C ASN A 17 14.27 6.19 -11.23
N GLU A 18 15.07 6.55 -10.22
CA GLU A 18 14.62 7.24 -9.01
C GLU A 18 13.39 8.07 -9.36
N PRO A 19 12.24 7.85 -8.72
CA PRO A 19 11.06 8.65 -9.00
C PRO A 19 11.48 10.10 -8.86
N VAL A 20 11.45 10.84 -9.98
CA VAL A 20 11.65 12.27 -9.96
C VAL A 20 10.41 12.80 -9.25
N PHE A 21 10.50 12.94 -7.93
CA PHE A 21 9.54 13.67 -7.16
C PHE A 21 9.59 15.10 -7.68
N TYR A 22 8.57 15.47 -8.44
CA TYR A 22 8.38 16.86 -8.81
C TYR A 22 8.15 17.62 -7.51
N ASP A 23 9.18 18.33 -7.07
CA ASP A 23 9.06 19.34 -6.04
C ASP A 23 8.05 20.37 -6.54
N VAL A 24 6.87 20.41 -5.91
CA VAL A 24 5.77 21.34 -6.22
C VAL A 24 6.15 22.74 -5.72
N ARG A 25 7.28 23.26 -6.21
CA ARG A 25 7.80 24.60 -5.86
C ARG A 25 7.83 25.57 -7.02
N THR A 26 7.34 25.18 -8.19
CA THR A 26 7.25 26.14 -9.31
C THR A 26 5.94 25.99 -10.08
N THR A 27 4.85 26.54 -9.55
CA THR A 27 3.87 27.35 -10.31
C THR A 27 2.75 27.88 -9.42
N ALA A 28 2.23 29.05 -9.80
CA ALA A 28 1.00 29.71 -9.34
C ALA A 28 1.09 30.57 -8.07
N ASN A 29 1.50 31.82 -8.30
CA ASN A 29 1.03 32.98 -7.55
C ASN A 29 -0.48 33.19 -7.84
N ASN A 30 -1.25 33.52 -6.78
CA ASN A 30 -2.65 33.98 -6.72
C ASN A 30 -3.81 32.97 -6.92
N ASN A 31 -4.37 32.45 -5.82
CA ASN A 31 -5.57 32.99 -5.14
C ASN A 31 -6.28 31.91 -4.28
N ASN A 32 -6.32 32.18 -2.97
CA ASN A 32 -7.34 31.78 -1.99
C ASN A 32 -7.86 30.33 -2.03
N ASN A 33 -7.22 29.46 -1.25
CA ASN A 33 -7.83 28.65 -0.19
C ASN A 33 -6.71 27.97 0.60
N ASN A 34 -6.54 28.35 1.87
CA ASN A 34 -5.55 27.79 2.78
C ASN A 34 -5.80 26.29 2.98
N THR A 35 -5.06 25.46 2.25
CA THR A 35 -4.65 24.13 2.71
C THR A 35 -3.13 24.15 2.68
N THR A 36 -2.54 24.68 3.75
CA THR A 36 -1.10 24.53 3.99
C THR A 36 -0.85 23.04 4.12
N ILE A 37 -0.31 22.40 3.08
CA ILE A 37 0.30 21.08 3.23
C ILE A 37 1.50 21.35 4.13
N ASN A 38 1.36 21.05 5.42
CA ASN A 38 2.44 21.21 6.39
C ASN A 38 3.58 20.28 5.95
N GLU A 39 4.62 20.84 5.35
CA GLU A 39 5.87 20.13 5.06
C GLU A 39 6.53 19.58 6.35
N ASP A 40 6.12 20.06 7.54
CA ASP A 40 6.62 19.68 8.87
C ASP A 40 6.20 18.28 9.38
N ILE A 41 5.30 17.56 8.71
CA ILE A 41 4.84 16.22 9.18
C ILE A 41 5.81 15.08 8.80
N TYR A 42 6.98 15.41 8.23
CA TYR A 42 7.90 14.47 7.59
C TYR A 42 9.37 14.66 8.00
N SER A 43 9.64 15.03 9.25
CA SER A 43 11.00 15.04 9.81
C SER A 43 11.18 14.07 10.97
N TYR A 44 12.34 13.41 10.99
CA TYR A 44 12.85 12.74 12.19
C TYR A 44 13.53 13.76 13.14
N PRO A 45 13.36 13.64 14.47
CA PRO A 45 12.62 12.61 15.21
C PRO A 45 11.15 12.93 15.49
N GLU A 46 10.67 14.13 15.14
CA GLU A 46 9.35 14.63 15.57
C GLU A 46 8.20 13.69 15.16
N ASN A 47 8.32 13.07 13.99
CA ASN A 47 7.25 12.25 13.40
C ASN A 47 7.41 10.74 13.65
N PHE A 48 8.45 10.32 14.38
CA PHE A 48 8.71 8.90 14.64
C PHE A 48 7.53 8.18 15.31
N THR A 49 6.92 8.81 16.32
CA THR A 49 5.75 8.22 17.02
C THR A 49 4.57 8.05 16.07
N ASN A 50 4.33 9.01 15.18
CA ASN A 50 3.28 8.91 14.17
C ASN A 50 3.60 7.81 13.15
N ALA A 51 4.86 7.66 12.73
CA ALA A 51 5.27 6.58 11.85
C ALA A 51 4.98 5.20 12.45
N ILE A 52 5.16 5.01 13.76
CA ILE A 52 4.80 3.76 14.44
C ILE A 52 3.29 3.48 14.33
N VAL A 53 2.43 4.49 14.52
CA VAL A 53 0.97 4.34 14.36
C VAL A 53 0.62 3.98 12.91
N LEU A 54 1.22 4.67 11.94
CA LEU A 54 0.99 4.37 10.52
C LEU A 54 1.45 2.96 10.14
N ILE A 55 2.51 2.43 10.76
CA ILE A 55 2.93 1.03 10.58
C ILE A 55 1.89 0.07 11.17
N GLU A 56 1.33 0.36 12.35
CA GLU A 56 0.26 -0.47 12.93
C GLU A 56 -0.97 -0.50 11.99
N GLU A 57 -1.37 0.66 11.46
CA GLU A 57 -2.45 0.76 10.49
C GLU A 57 -2.13 0.02 9.18
N ALA A 58 -0.88 0.08 8.70
CA ALA A 58 -0.45 -0.66 7.53
C ALA A 58 -0.55 -2.18 7.75
N ILE A 59 -0.14 -2.68 8.92
CA ILE A 59 -0.28 -4.11 9.28
C ILE A 59 -1.75 -4.55 9.17
N ALA A 60 -2.68 -3.75 9.72
CA ALA A 60 -4.10 -4.08 9.66
C ALA A 60 -4.67 -3.98 8.23
N GLY A 61 -4.29 -2.94 7.48
CA GLY A 61 -4.72 -2.72 6.10
C GLY A 61 -4.29 -3.87 5.19
N GLU A 62 -3.02 -4.28 5.26
CA GLU A 62 -2.49 -5.38 4.43
C GLU A 62 -3.17 -6.73 4.69
N GLU A 63 -3.58 -6.97 5.95
CA GLU A 63 -4.37 -8.16 6.30
C GLU A 63 -5.78 -8.10 5.70
N GLU A 64 -6.41 -6.92 5.71
CA GLU A 64 -7.71 -6.68 5.07
C GLU A 64 -7.62 -6.82 3.54
N ASP A 65 -6.61 -6.22 2.92
CA ASP A 65 -6.39 -6.28 1.48
C ASP A 65 -6.14 -7.71 1.01
N ARG A 66 -5.39 -8.52 1.79
CA ARG A 66 -5.26 -9.96 1.52
C ARG A 66 -6.61 -10.67 1.46
N LEU A 67 -7.53 -10.37 2.39
CA LEU A 67 -8.88 -10.95 2.41
C LEU A 67 -9.71 -10.42 1.24
N PHE A 68 -9.61 -9.14 0.93
CA PHE A 68 -10.31 -8.49 -0.16
C PHE A 68 -9.90 -9.05 -1.53
N TYR A 69 -8.61 -9.17 -1.79
CA TYR A 69 -8.11 -9.78 -3.02
C TYR A 69 -8.44 -11.27 -3.11
N THR A 70 -8.47 -11.98 -1.98
CA THR A 70 -8.98 -13.37 -1.96
C THR A 70 -10.44 -13.44 -2.41
N TYR A 71 -11.28 -12.49 -1.97
CA TYR A 71 -12.66 -12.39 -2.46
C TYR A 71 -12.71 -12.10 -3.96
N LEU A 72 -11.91 -11.15 -4.47
CA LEU A 72 -11.89 -10.83 -5.90
C LEU A 72 -11.42 -12.01 -6.77
N ILE A 73 -10.38 -12.74 -6.33
CA ILE A 73 -9.90 -13.96 -6.98
C ILE A 73 -11.04 -14.98 -7.14
N ASN A 74 -11.86 -15.17 -6.09
CA ASN A 74 -12.98 -16.12 -6.13
C ASN A 74 -14.12 -15.68 -7.05
N ASN A 75 -14.26 -14.37 -7.31
CA ASN A 75 -15.30 -13.79 -8.15
C ASN A 75 -14.81 -13.35 -9.53
N ALA A 76 -13.53 -13.60 -9.86
CA ALA A 76 -12.92 -13.20 -11.12
C ALA A 76 -13.60 -13.90 -12.32
N PRO A 77 -14.02 -13.15 -13.36
CA PRO A 77 -14.75 -13.68 -14.50
C PRO A 77 -13.84 -14.42 -15.49
N SER A 78 -12.53 -14.20 -15.42
CA SER A 78 -11.54 -14.79 -16.30
C SER A 78 -10.39 -15.41 -15.48
N GLU A 79 -9.65 -16.33 -16.09
CA GLU A 79 -8.45 -16.90 -15.49
C GLU A 79 -7.27 -15.91 -15.48
N GLU A 80 -7.20 -15.05 -16.50
CA GLU A 80 -6.20 -13.98 -16.58
C GLU A 80 -6.34 -13.00 -15.40
N ASP A 81 -7.57 -12.54 -15.15
CA ASP A 81 -7.94 -11.72 -14.00
C ASP A 81 -7.54 -12.38 -12.68
N ARG A 82 -7.87 -13.68 -12.53
CA ARG A 82 -7.54 -14.46 -11.34
C ARG A 82 -6.04 -14.48 -11.08
N GLN A 83 -5.23 -14.64 -12.12
CA GLN A 83 -3.77 -14.67 -12.03
C GLN A 83 -3.18 -13.31 -11.65
N ILE A 84 -3.67 -12.23 -12.27
CA ILE A 84 -3.24 -10.86 -11.95
C ILE A 84 -3.53 -10.54 -10.48
N ILE A 85 -4.77 -10.77 -10.04
CA ILE A 85 -5.19 -10.43 -8.67
C ILE A 85 -4.50 -11.34 -7.64
N THR A 86 -4.19 -12.59 -8.00
CA THR A 86 -3.35 -13.47 -7.17
C THR A 86 -1.97 -12.84 -6.93
N GLY A 87 -1.36 -12.27 -7.97
CA GLY A 87 -0.09 -11.56 -7.83
C GLY A 87 -0.17 -10.37 -6.88
N ILE A 88 -1.26 -9.59 -6.95
CA ILE A 88 -1.50 -8.45 -6.04
C ILE A 88 -1.66 -8.95 -4.60
N ARG A 89 -2.55 -9.90 -4.33
CA ARG A 89 -2.72 -10.50 -2.99
C ARG A 89 -1.39 -11.00 -2.40
N ASP A 90 -0.56 -11.62 -3.23
CA ASP A 90 0.72 -12.16 -2.78
C ASP A 90 1.73 -11.05 -2.47
N ASN A 91 1.61 -9.85 -3.08
CA ASN A 91 2.35 -8.65 -2.67
C ASN A 91 1.91 -8.20 -1.28
N GLU A 92 0.60 -8.13 -1.02
CA GLU A 92 0.08 -7.69 0.28
C GLU A 92 0.53 -8.61 1.43
N ILE A 93 0.60 -9.92 1.20
CA ILE A 93 1.18 -10.87 2.17
C ILE A 93 2.65 -10.51 2.51
N ARG A 94 3.43 -10.07 1.52
CA ARG A 94 4.83 -9.67 1.71
C ARG A 94 4.93 -8.31 2.39
N HIS A 95 4.09 -7.35 2.02
CA HIS A 95 4.01 -6.04 2.69
C HIS A 95 3.63 -6.21 4.17
N HIS A 96 2.59 -6.98 4.48
CA HIS A 96 2.20 -7.30 5.86
C HIS A 96 3.39 -7.85 6.67
N SER A 97 4.09 -8.84 6.10
CA SER A 97 5.26 -9.46 6.73
C SER A 97 6.39 -8.45 6.96
N LEU A 98 6.59 -7.52 6.03
CA LEU A 98 7.58 -6.45 6.14
C LEU A 98 7.21 -5.46 7.25
N PHE A 99 5.95 -5.03 7.33
CA PHE A 99 5.52 -4.10 8.38
C PHE A 99 5.57 -4.73 9.78
N LEU A 100 5.21 -6.01 9.94
CA LEU A 100 5.39 -6.73 11.20
C LEU A 100 6.86 -6.72 11.66
N LYS A 101 7.77 -6.97 10.72
CA LYS A 101 9.22 -6.95 10.98
C LYS A 101 9.68 -5.54 11.34
N LEU A 102 9.32 -4.54 10.54
CA LEU A 102 9.69 -3.15 10.75
C LEU A 102 9.22 -2.63 12.12
N TYR A 103 7.96 -2.89 12.47
CA TYR A 103 7.41 -2.55 13.79
C TYR A 103 8.24 -3.17 14.92
N SER A 104 8.55 -4.46 14.80
CA SER A 104 9.29 -5.20 15.82
C SER A 104 10.72 -4.66 15.97
N GLU A 105 11.38 -4.33 14.86
CA GLU A 105 12.73 -3.76 14.87
C GLU A 105 12.77 -2.36 15.47
N LEU A 106 11.76 -1.53 15.20
CA LEU A 106 11.70 -0.15 15.71
C LEU A 106 11.27 -0.07 17.18
N THR A 107 10.40 -0.97 17.65
CA THR A 107 9.78 -0.87 18.98
C THR A 107 10.28 -1.91 19.98
N GLY A 108 10.89 -3.00 19.51
CA GLY A 108 11.23 -4.17 20.32
C GLY A 108 10.01 -4.97 20.80
N LYS A 109 8.82 -4.75 20.23
CA LYS A 109 7.54 -5.36 20.65
C LYS A 109 6.84 -6.04 19.48
N THR A 110 5.94 -6.96 19.80
CA THR A 110 4.96 -7.45 18.82
C THR A 110 3.86 -6.41 18.61
N PRO A 111 3.42 -6.14 17.38
CA PRO A 111 2.37 -5.17 17.12
C PRO A 111 1.05 -5.60 17.77
N PRO A 112 0.24 -4.62 18.24
CA PRO A 112 -1.08 -4.91 18.76
C PRO A 112 -1.97 -5.51 17.68
N GLN A 113 -2.88 -6.41 18.06
CA GLN A 113 -3.97 -6.78 17.16
C GLN A 113 -4.94 -5.61 17.09
N LEU A 114 -4.93 -4.88 15.98
CA LEU A 114 -5.94 -3.88 15.72
C LEU A 114 -7.25 -4.59 15.36
N PRO A 115 -8.41 -4.11 15.85
CA PRO A 115 -9.69 -4.62 15.42
C PRO A 115 -9.82 -4.36 13.92
N GLY A 116 -9.78 -5.43 13.12
CA GLY A 116 -9.96 -5.32 11.67
C GLY A 116 -11.32 -4.71 11.36
N GLU A 117 -11.38 -3.88 10.32
CA GLU A 117 -12.66 -3.42 9.82
C GLU A 117 -13.51 -4.62 9.37
N ARG A 118 -14.82 -4.49 9.52
CA ARG A 118 -15.72 -5.55 9.09
C ARG A 118 -15.66 -5.60 7.57
N PHE A 119 -15.14 -6.69 7.00
CA PHE A 119 -15.12 -6.91 5.57
C PHE A 119 -16.51 -6.68 4.95
N VAL A 120 -16.57 -5.72 4.02
CA VAL A 120 -17.76 -5.42 3.21
C VAL A 120 -17.47 -5.81 1.76
N PRO A 121 -18.13 -6.85 1.22
CA PRO A 121 -17.95 -7.23 -0.17
C PRO A 121 -18.45 -6.13 -1.11
N PRO A 122 -17.77 -5.87 -2.24
CA PRO A 122 -18.25 -4.96 -3.26
C PRO A 122 -19.53 -5.50 -3.93
N SER A 123 -20.40 -4.60 -4.39
CA SER A 123 -21.66 -4.93 -5.07
C SER A 123 -21.45 -5.58 -6.44
N SER A 124 -20.29 -5.38 -7.06
CA SER A 124 -19.89 -6.04 -8.30
C SER A 124 -18.38 -6.24 -8.38
N TYR A 125 -17.94 -7.12 -9.27
CA TYR A 125 -16.51 -7.30 -9.54
C TYR A 125 -15.84 -6.02 -10.05
N CYS A 126 -16.51 -5.25 -10.92
CA CYS A 126 -16.01 -3.97 -11.44
C CYS A 126 -15.82 -2.93 -10.33
N GLU A 127 -16.78 -2.81 -9.41
CA GLU A 127 -16.62 -1.97 -8.22
C GLU A 127 -15.47 -2.47 -7.33
N GLY A 128 -15.30 -3.78 -7.23
CA GLY A 128 -14.17 -4.40 -6.56
C GLY A 128 -12.83 -3.92 -7.11
N LEU A 129 -12.65 -3.94 -8.42
CA LEU A 129 -11.45 -3.44 -9.09
C LEU A 129 -11.24 -1.94 -8.87
N GLN A 130 -12.32 -1.14 -8.92
CA GLN A 130 -12.24 0.29 -8.65
C GLN A 130 -11.76 0.57 -7.22
N ARG A 131 -12.30 -0.17 -6.24
CA ARG A 131 -11.88 -0.08 -4.84
C ARG A 131 -10.42 -0.48 -4.66
N SER A 132 -9.96 -1.55 -5.31
CA SER A 132 -8.55 -1.96 -5.30
C SER A 132 -7.63 -0.83 -5.75
N ILE A 133 -7.92 -0.18 -6.89
CA ILE A 133 -7.06 0.90 -7.41
C ILE A 133 -6.94 2.06 -6.42
N ILE A 134 -8.05 2.48 -5.81
CA ILE A 134 -8.08 3.56 -4.82
C ILE A 134 -7.36 3.15 -3.53
N GLY A 135 -7.51 1.88 -3.12
CA GLY A 135 -6.82 1.30 -1.97
C GLY A 135 -5.30 1.33 -2.16
N GLU A 136 -4.81 0.85 -3.30
CA GLU A 136 -3.38 0.86 -3.64
C GLU A 136 -2.80 2.28 -3.70
N GLU A 137 -3.53 3.25 -4.29
CA GLU A 137 -3.10 4.65 -4.29
C GLU A 137 -2.98 5.22 -2.87
N SER A 138 -3.94 4.88 -2.00
CA SER A 138 -3.93 5.29 -0.60
C SER A 138 -2.80 4.64 0.19
N ALA A 139 -2.46 3.38 -0.11
CA ALA A 139 -1.33 2.66 0.47
C ALA A 139 0.00 3.33 0.10
N VAL A 140 0.20 3.69 -1.18
CA VAL A 140 1.40 4.43 -1.64
C VAL A 140 1.56 5.75 -0.89
N ALA A 141 0.47 6.53 -0.76
CA ALA A 141 0.49 7.77 0.00
C ALA A 141 0.91 7.52 1.46
N LYS A 142 0.26 6.57 2.15
CA LYS A 142 0.55 6.21 3.54
C LYS A 142 2.01 5.76 3.73
N TYR A 143 2.53 4.92 2.85
CA TYR A 143 3.89 4.36 3.00
C TYR A 143 4.97 5.40 2.73
N SER A 144 4.67 6.39 1.88
CA SER A 144 5.53 7.56 1.72
C SER A 144 5.65 8.36 3.02
N GLN A 145 4.55 8.52 3.77
CA GLN A 145 4.58 9.20 5.08
C GLN A 145 5.45 8.46 6.09
N ILE A 146 5.37 7.13 6.12
CA ILE A 146 6.22 6.28 6.97
C ILE A 146 7.70 6.49 6.59
N LEU A 147 8.03 6.47 5.30
CA LEU A 147 9.39 6.66 4.81
C LEU A 147 9.97 8.01 5.24
N PHE A 148 9.27 9.11 4.97
CA PHE A 148 9.80 10.45 5.24
C PHE A 148 9.86 10.75 6.74
N ALA A 149 8.97 10.17 7.56
CA ALA A 149 9.04 10.32 9.00
C ALA A 149 10.28 9.66 9.65
N MET A 150 11.03 8.85 8.88
CA MET A 150 12.28 8.21 9.31
C MET A 150 13.54 8.79 8.67
N GLN A 151 13.43 9.83 7.83
CA GLN A 151 14.56 10.56 7.25
C GLN A 151 14.99 11.72 8.13
#